data_AF-A0A8E0VH75-F1
#
_entry.id   AF-A0A8E0VH75-F1
#
_cell.length_a   1.000
_cell.length_b   1.000
_cell.length_c   1.000
_cell.angle_alpha   90.00
_cell.angle_beta   90.00
_cell.angle_gamma   90.00
#
_symmetry.space_group_name_H-M   'P 1'
#
loop_
_entity.id
_entity.type
_entity.pdbx_description
1 polymer ?
#
loop_
_entity_poly.entity_id
_entity_poly.type
_entity_poly.pdbx_seq_one_letter_code
_entity_poly.pdbx_strand_id
1 'polypeptide(L)'
;NLCCFQDINQLEYFCKELYITTDPQIRTQAEKACSDLCKRADCADLCQLLLQRAHSCYSQLIAATALTKYILNRDAIIPIATRLEIRDYVLNYLAAHTSLEKFVQQSLITLLCRLTKAGWFDTADDGRGFRDILNCASKFIESGQSKAILIGVQLLSNLVQEMNQNSESDMTRIIFMQRKLSASFRDSLLLPIFRLGLNLLREADKNVASLDVNNADQVS
;
A
#
# COMPACT_ATOMS: atom_id res chain seq x y z
N ASN A 1 -10.63 -20.77 -18.74
CA ASN A 1 -11.33 -19.49 -18.51
C ASN A 1 -12.58 -19.59 -17.63
N LEU A 2 -13.49 -20.57 -17.79
CA LEU A 2 -14.68 -20.68 -16.92
C LEU A 2 -14.37 -21.09 -15.46
N CYS A 3 -13.43 -22.01 -15.25
CA CYS A 3 -13.02 -22.52 -13.92
C CYS A 3 -12.40 -21.40 -13.04
N CYS A 4 -11.46 -20.63 -13.60
CA CYS A 4 -10.86 -19.47 -12.93
C CYS A 4 -11.90 -18.42 -12.54
N PHE A 5 -12.96 -18.24 -13.35
CA PHE A 5 -14.04 -17.30 -13.05
C PHE A 5 -14.95 -17.78 -11.90
N GLN A 6 -15.16 -19.10 -11.77
CA GLN A 6 -15.87 -19.67 -10.62
C GLN A 6 -15.04 -19.58 -9.34
N ASP A 7 -13.74 -19.84 -9.43
CA ASP A 7 -12.82 -19.75 -8.29
C ASP A 7 -12.77 -18.34 -7.71
N ILE A 8 -12.69 -17.31 -8.56
CA ILE A 8 -12.66 -15.92 -8.10
C ILE A 8 -13.99 -15.45 -7.51
N ASN A 9 -15.13 -15.89 -8.08
CA ASN A 9 -16.45 -15.57 -7.52
C ASN A 9 -16.62 -16.17 -6.12
N GLN A 10 -16.16 -17.40 -5.93
CA GLN A 10 -16.18 -18.06 -4.62
C GLN A 10 -15.26 -17.35 -3.63
N LEU A 11 -14.07 -16.93 -4.07
CA LEU A 11 -13.14 -16.17 -3.24
C LEU A 11 -13.71 -14.81 -2.83
N GLU A 12 -14.35 -14.07 -3.74
CA GLU A 12 -15.04 -12.81 -3.45
C GLU A 12 -16.15 -12.99 -2.41
N TYR A 13 -16.95 -14.06 -2.55
CA TYR A 13 -17.94 -14.44 -1.55
C TYR A 13 -17.29 -14.63 -0.17
N PHE A 14 -16.22 -15.43 -0.09
CA PHE A 14 -15.53 -15.66 1.18
C PHE A 14 -14.89 -14.39 1.76
N CYS A 15 -14.33 -13.50 0.93
CA CYS A 15 -13.79 -12.23 1.39
C CYS A 15 -14.86 -11.38 2.11
N LYS A 16 -16.09 -11.37 1.58
CA LYS A 16 -17.22 -10.68 2.22
C LYS A 16 -17.66 -11.41 3.49
N GLU A 17 -17.93 -12.72 3.40
CA GLU A 17 -18.46 -13.51 4.51
C GLU A 17 -17.54 -13.52 5.73
N LEU A 18 -16.23 -13.41 5.54
CA LEU A 18 -15.26 -13.30 6.63
C LEU A 18 -15.63 -12.19 7.64
N TYR A 19 -16.23 -11.10 7.18
CA TYR A 19 -16.56 -9.94 8.01
C TYR A 19 -18.03 -9.83 8.40
N ILE A 20 -18.94 -10.39 7.60
CA ILE A 20 -20.39 -10.16 7.78
C ILE A 20 -21.19 -11.39 8.21
N THR A 21 -20.66 -12.59 7.99
CA THR A 21 -21.42 -13.81 8.22
C THR A 21 -21.67 -14.02 9.70
N THR A 22 -22.82 -14.59 10.07
CA THR A 22 -23.10 -15.03 11.45
C THR A 22 -22.88 -16.53 11.64
N ASP A 23 -22.73 -17.30 10.56
CA ASP A 23 -22.50 -18.74 10.59
C ASP A 23 -21.02 -19.05 10.89
N PRO A 24 -20.71 -19.72 12.02
CA PRO A 24 -19.33 -20.08 12.37
C PRO A 24 -18.65 -20.97 11.32
N GLN A 25 -19.39 -21.87 10.66
CA GLN A 25 -18.82 -22.78 9.66
C GLN A 25 -18.37 -22.02 8.42
N ILE A 26 -19.22 -21.10 7.93
CA ILE A 26 -18.88 -20.23 6.79
C ILE A 26 -17.70 -19.34 7.14
N ARG A 27 -17.65 -18.78 8.36
CA ARG A 27 -16.52 -17.94 8.79
C ARG A 27 -15.21 -18.71 8.78
N THR A 28 -15.17 -19.93 9.31
CA THR A 28 -13.96 -20.76 9.29
C THR A 28 -13.52 -21.11 7.86
N GLN A 29 -14.46 -21.39 6.96
CA GLN A 29 -14.14 -21.61 5.55
C GLN A 29 -13.56 -20.36 4.88
N ALA A 30 -14.17 -19.20 5.15
CA ALA A 30 -13.71 -17.91 4.64
C ALA A 30 -12.32 -17.54 5.17
N GLU A 31 -12.07 -17.71 6.47
CA GLU A 31 -10.76 -17.50 7.10
C GLU A 31 -9.69 -18.36 6.44
N LYS A 32 -9.97 -19.64 6.22
CA LYS A 32 -9.05 -20.56 5.56
C LYS A 32 -8.78 -20.12 4.12
N ALA A 33 -9.82 -19.88 3.32
CA ALA A 33 -9.68 -19.47 1.93
C ALA A 33 -8.88 -18.16 1.78
N CYS A 34 -9.17 -17.15 2.61
CA CYS A 34 -8.49 -15.86 2.56
C CYS A 34 -7.04 -15.93 3.08
N SER A 35 -6.78 -16.75 4.12
CA SER A 35 -5.43 -16.89 4.68
C SER A 35 -4.49 -17.73 3.80
N ASP A 36 -5.02 -18.71 3.08
CA ASP A 36 -4.25 -19.55 2.16
C ASP A 36 -3.93 -18.84 0.83
N LEU A 37 -4.59 -17.72 0.52
CA LEU A 37 -4.38 -16.95 -0.71
C LEU A 37 -2.90 -16.58 -0.93
N CYS A 38 -2.17 -16.19 0.13
CA CYS A 38 -0.75 -15.82 0.05
C CYS A 38 0.20 -17.01 -0.17
N LYS A 39 -0.30 -18.24 -0.08
CA LYS A 39 0.50 -19.47 -0.29
C LYS A 39 0.38 -19.98 -1.73
N ARG A 40 -0.58 -19.45 -2.50
CA ARG A 40 -0.82 -19.89 -3.87
C ARG A 40 0.26 -19.35 -4.82
N ALA A 41 0.59 -20.13 -5.85
CA ALA A 41 1.54 -19.71 -6.89
C ALA A 41 1.01 -18.53 -7.71
N ASP A 42 -0.30 -18.46 -7.94
CA ASP A 42 -1.02 -17.41 -8.67
C ASP A 42 -1.53 -16.28 -7.77
N CYS A 43 -0.98 -16.14 -6.55
CA CYS A 43 -1.45 -15.16 -5.56
C CYS A 43 -1.46 -13.73 -6.11
N ALA A 44 -0.38 -13.31 -6.79
CA ALA A 44 -0.26 -11.97 -7.33
C ALA A 44 -1.35 -11.67 -8.36
N ASP A 45 -1.53 -12.56 -9.34
CA ASP A 45 -2.53 -12.43 -10.39
C ASP A 45 -3.96 -12.43 -9.84
N LEU A 46 -4.27 -13.34 -8.91
CA LEU A 46 -5.58 -13.39 -8.27
C LEU A 46 -5.88 -12.14 -7.46
N CYS A 47 -4.91 -11.62 -6.71
CA CYS A 47 -5.11 -10.39 -5.95
C CYS A 47 -5.31 -9.18 -6.88
N GLN A 48 -4.62 -9.12 -8.01
CA GLN A 48 -4.87 -8.09 -9.02
C GLN A 48 -6.29 -8.20 -9.57
N LEU A 49 -6.76 -9.41 -9.92
CA LEU A 49 -8.13 -9.62 -10.39
C LEU A 49 -9.18 -9.22 -9.33
N LEU A 50 -8.98 -9.56 -8.06
CA LEU A 50 -9.86 -9.12 -6.95
C LEU A 50 -9.90 -7.59 -6.83
N LEU A 51 -8.75 -6.94 -6.99
CA LEU A 51 -8.66 -5.47 -6.97
C LEU A 51 -9.37 -4.86 -8.20
N GLN A 52 -9.22 -5.43 -9.40
CA GLN A 52 -9.87 -4.93 -10.62
C GLN A 52 -11.39 -5.03 -10.57
N ARG A 53 -11.91 -6.14 -10.02
CA ARG A 53 -13.37 -6.35 -9.94
C ARG A 53 -14.02 -5.41 -8.93
N ALA A 54 -13.31 -5.02 -7.86
CA ALA A 54 -13.66 -3.94 -6.93
C ALA A 54 -15.11 -3.93 -6.39
N HIS A 55 -15.88 -5.01 -6.52
CA HIS A 55 -17.30 -5.08 -6.13
C HIS A 55 -17.52 -5.09 -4.62
N SER A 56 -16.44 -5.21 -3.84
CA SER A 56 -16.45 -5.27 -2.38
C SER A 56 -15.16 -4.71 -1.81
N CYS A 57 -15.28 -3.78 -0.87
CA CYS A 57 -14.16 -3.26 -0.10
C CYS A 57 -13.45 -4.36 0.72
N TYR A 58 -14.15 -5.44 1.09
CA TYR A 58 -13.55 -6.60 1.74
C TYR A 58 -12.65 -7.39 0.80
N SER A 59 -13.03 -7.57 -0.47
CA SER A 59 -12.17 -8.23 -1.47
C SER A 59 -10.88 -7.43 -1.69
N GLN A 60 -10.98 -6.10 -1.76
CA GLN A 60 -9.82 -5.22 -1.90
C GLN A 60 -8.91 -5.28 -0.67
N LEU A 61 -9.49 -5.26 0.54
CA LEU A 61 -8.75 -5.40 1.80
C LEU A 61 -8.01 -6.74 1.88
N ILE A 62 -8.66 -7.84 1.54
CA ILE A 62 -8.06 -9.17 1.57
C ILE A 62 -6.98 -9.31 0.52
N ALA A 63 -7.18 -8.80 -0.70
CA ALA A 63 -6.15 -8.77 -1.73
C ALA A 63 -4.89 -8.01 -1.27
N ALA A 64 -5.05 -6.80 -0.72
CA ALA A 64 -3.94 -6.01 -0.19
C ALA A 64 -3.20 -6.73 0.95
N THR A 65 -3.95 -7.37 1.86
CA THR A 65 -3.41 -8.11 3.00
C THR A 65 -2.69 -9.39 2.55
N ALA A 66 -3.25 -10.12 1.58
CA ALA A 66 -2.68 -11.33 1.02
C ALA A 66 -1.39 -11.03 0.25
N LEU A 67 -1.37 -9.98 -0.58
CA LEU A 67 -0.15 -9.49 -1.24
C LEU A 67 0.93 -9.11 -0.22
N THR A 68 0.55 -8.46 0.88
CA THR A 68 1.51 -8.12 1.95
C THR A 68 2.12 -9.36 2.59
N LYS A 69 1.31 -10.40 2.84
CA LYS A 69 1.82 -11.67 3.37
C LYS A 69 2.67 -12.42 2.34
N TYR A 70 2.25 -12.40 1.08
CA TYR A 70 2.95 -13.02 -0.03
C TYR A 70 4.36 -12.45 -0.15
N ILE A 71 4.52 -11.13 -0.29
CA ILE A 71 5.83 -10.48 -0.48
C ILE A 71 6.75 -10.55 0.74
N LEU A 72 6.20 -10.80 1.93
CA LEU A 72 6.95 -11.01 3.17
C LEU A 72 7.17 -12.48 3.50
N ASN A 73 6.72 -13.40 2.65
CA ASN A 73 6.89 -14.84 2.85
C ASN A 73 8.39 -15.18 2.80
N ARG A 74 8.94 -15.68 3.91
CA ARG A 74 10.36 -16.07 4.01
C ARG A 74 10.65 -17.45 3.40
N ASP A 75 9.60 -18.24 3.17
CA ASP A 75 9.72 -19.60 2.64
C ASP A 75 9.71 -19.63 1.10
N ALA A 76 9.37 -18.50 0.46
CA ALA A 76 9.30 -18.36 -0.98
C ALA A 76 10.25 -17.26 -1.48
N ILE A 77 11.01 -17.54 -2.54
CA ILE A 77 11.81 -16.53 -3.23
C ILE A 77 10.92 -15.87 -4.28
N ILE A 78 10.51 -14.63 -4.02
CA ILE A 78 9.71 -13.85 -4.97
C ILE A 78 10.64 -12.96 -5.79
N PRO A 79 10.63 -13.07 -7.14
CA PRO A 79 11.49 -12.26 -8.00
C PRO A 79 11.34 -10.76 -7.76
N ILE A 80 12.44 -10.00 -7.91
CA ILE A 80 12.42 -8.54 -7.81
C ILE A 80 11.44 -7.95 -8.83
N ALA A 81 11.42 -8.48 -10.06
CA ALA A 81 10.51 -8.06 -11.12
C ALA A 81 9.04 -8.15 -10.67
N THR A 82 8.60 -9.28 -10.14
CA THR A 82 7.22 -9.47 -9.63
C THR A 82 6.89 -8.50 -8.49
N ARG A 83 7.84 -8.24 -7.59
CA ARG A 83 7.64 -7.26 -6.49
C ARG A 83 7.51 -5.83 -7.01
N LEU A 84 8.26 -5.46 -8.05
CA LEU A 84 8.14 -4.17 -8.73
C LEU A 84 6.82 -4.06 -9.49
N GLU A 85 6.36 -5.12 -10.16
CA GLU A 85 5.06 -5.17 -10.83
C GLU A 85 3.91 -4.97 -9.84
N ILE A 86 3.94 -5.65 -8.68
CA ILE A 86 2.96 -5.45 -7.62
C ILE A 86 2.98 -3.99 -7.12
N ARG A 87 4.17 -3.42 -6.89
CA ARG A 87 4.32 -2.02 -6.47
C ARG A 87 3.68 -1.07 -7.48
N ASP A 88 4.05 -1.21 -8.75
CA ASP A 88 3.60 -0.32 -9.83
C ASP A 88 2.08 -0.45 -10.03
N TYR A 89 1.56 -1.68 -9.97
CA TYR A 89 0.13 -1.94 -9.99
C TYR A 89 -0.61 -1.22 -8.85
N VAL A 90 -0.14 -1.36 -7.60
CA VAL A 90 -0.80 -0.76 -6.43
C VAL A 90 -0.73 0.76 -6.46
N LEU A 91 0.39 1.34 -6.89
CA LEU A 91 0.51 2.80 -7.10
C LEU A 91 -0.50 3.29 -8.15
N ASN A 92 -0.57 2.63 -9.30
CA ASN A 92 -1.53 2.99 -10.35
C ASN A 92 -2.97 2.79 -9.89
N TYR A 93 -3.24 1.74 -9.13
CA TYR A 93 -4.57 1.45 -8.58
C TYR A 93 -5.04 2.56 -7.62
N LEU A 94 -4.17 3.01 -6.70
CA LEU A 94 -4.45 4.13 -5.81
C LEU A 94 -4.67 5.45 -6.57
N ALA A 95 -3.91 5.69 -7.64
CA ALA A 95 -4.06 6.88 -8.48
C ALA A 95 -5.39 6.88 -9.24
N ALA A 96 -5.83 5.72 -9.74
CA ALA A 96 -7.08 5.57 -10.47
C ALA A 96 -8.33 5.55 -9.56
N HIS A 97 -8.18 5.17 -8.28
CA HIS A 97 -9.30 4.99 -7.35
C HIS A 97 -9.15 5.86 -6.09
N THR A 98 -9.28 7.17 -6.24
CA THR A 98 -9.12 8.11 -5.12
C THR A 98 -10.30 8.10 -4.12
N SER A 99 -11.35 7.34 -4.37
CA SER A 99 -12.55 7.20 -3.53
C SER A 99 -12.67 5.83 -2.84
N LEU A 100 -11.56 5.14 -2.61
CA LEU A 100 -11.54 3.89 -1.84
C LEU A 100 -11.97 4.13 -0.39
N GLU A 101 -12.50 3.07 0.23
CA GLU A 101 -12.71 3.05 1.67
C GLU A 101 -11.39 3.28 2.40
N LYS A 102 -11.42 4.08 3.48
CA LYS A 102 -10.21 4.51 4.19
C LYS A 102 -9.34 3.33 4.65
N PHE A 103 -9.96 2.25 5.12
CA PHE A 103 -9.25 1.05 5.57
C PHE A 103 -8.62 0.27 4.42
N VAL A 104 -9.22 0.29 3.22
CA VAL A 104 -8.64 -0.32 2.02
C VAL A 104 -7.43 0.49 1.57
N GLN A 105 -7.58 1.82 1.48
CA GLN A 105 -6.48 2.73 1.15
C GLN A 105 -5.30 2.54 2.11
N GLN A 106 -5.56 2.48 3.42
CA GLN A 106 -4.53 2.26 4.42
C GLN A 106 -3.84 0.90 4.27
N SER A 107 -4.57 -0.16 3.90
CA SER A 107 -3.99 -1.48 3.66
C SER A 107 -3.07 -1.50 2.44
N LEU A 108 -3.48 -0.84 1.34
CA LEU A 108 -2.66 -0.69 0.13
C LEU A 108 -1.41 0.16 0.37
N ILE A 109 -1.53 1.26 1.12
CA ILE A 109 -0.38 2.08 1.53
C ILE A 109 0.58 1.25 2.39
N THR A 110 0.05 0.46 3.32
CA THR A 110 0.85 -0.44 4.17
C THR A 110 1.61 -1.47 3.34
N LEU A 111 0.97 -2.05 2.32
CA LEU A 111 1.61 -2.94 1.35
C LEU A 111 2.79 -2.26 0.65
N LEU A 112 2.61 -1.03 0.13
CA LEU A 112 3.67 -0.27 -0.52
C LEU A 112 4.85 0.03 0.42
N CYS A 113 4.58 0.43 1.66
CA CYS A 113 5.63 0.70 2.66
C CYS A 113 6.43 -0.57 2.99
N ARG A 114 5.74 -1.70 3.18
CA ARG A 114 6.39 -2.99 3.47
C ARG A 114 7.18 -3.53 2.30
N LEU A 115 6.67 -3.41 1.08
CA LEU A 115 7.41 -3.68 -0.16
C LEU A 115 8.68 -2.84 -0.24
N THR A 116 8.56 -1.53 0.02
CA THR A 116 9.67 -0.59 -0.03
C THR A 116 10.77 -0.94 0.97
N LYS A 117 10.38 -1.26 2.21
CA LYS A 117 11.32 -1.68 3.26
C LYS A 117 11.97 -3.01 2.94
N ALA A 118 11.19 -4.01 2.52
CA ALA A 118 11.70 -5.34 2.19
C ALA A 118 12.67 -5.30 0.99
N GLY A 119 12.36 -4.51 -0.03
CA GLY A 119 13.16 -4.33 -1.23
C GLY A 119 14.16 -3.17 -1.16
N TRP A 120 14.43 -2.60 0.03
CA TRP A 120 15.18 -1.35 0.14
C TRP A 120 16.57 -1.38 -0.51
N PHE A 121 17.23 -2.54 -0.53
CA PHE A 121 18.54 -2.75 -1.15
C PHE A 121 18.49 -3.50 -2.47
N ASP A 122 17.29 -3.85 -2.95
CA ASP A 122 17.12 -4.59 -4.19
C ASP A 122 17.23 -3.65 -5.39
N THR A 123 17.84 -4.15 -6.45
CA THR A 123 17.99 -3.44 -7.73
C THR A 123 17.85 -4.47 -8.84
N ALA A 124 16.90 -4.24 -9.74
CA ALA A 124 16.70 -5.03 -10.94
C ALA A 124 17.80 -4.74 -11.98
N ASP A 125 17.89 -5.59 -13.02
CA ASP A 125 18.92 -5.48 -14.05
C ASP A 125 18.85 -4.15 -14.83
N ASP A 126 17.66 -3.56 -14.93
CA ASP A 126 17.40 -2.26 -15.55
C ASP A 126 17.67 -1.07 -14.61
N GLY A 127 18.21 -1.32 -13.41
CA GLY A 127 18.51 -0.31 -12.40
C GLY A 127 17.30 0.15 -11.57
N ARG A 128 16.10 -0.38 -11.82
CA ARG A 128 14.92 -0.05 -10.99
C ARG A 128 15.05 -0.69 -9.61
N GLY A 129 14.59 0.04 -8.60
CA GLY A 129 14.51 -0.43 -7.22
C GLY A 129 13.42 0.33 -6.48
N PHE A 130 13.35 0.15 -5.17
CA PHE A 130 12.23 0.63 -4.36
C PHE A 130 12.43 2.03 -3.75
N ARG A 131 13.61 2.63 -3.94
CA ARG A 131 13.97 3.93 -3.31
C ARG A 131 13.40 5.16 -4.03
N ASP A 132 12.74 4.97 -5.16
CA ASP A 132 12.02 6.01 -5.91
C ASP A 132 10.66 6.37 -5.29
N ILE A 133 10.30 5.77 -4.15
CA ILE A 133 9.01 5.96 -3.47
C ILE A 133 8.67 7.43 -3.18
N LEU A 134 9.67 8.28 -2.93
CA LEU A 134 9.47 9.73 -2.78
C LEU A 134 8.97 10.37 -4.09
N ASN A 135 9.56 9.99 -5.23
CA ASN A 135 9.13 10.49 -6.54
C ASN A 135 7.72 10.00 -6.84
N CYS A 136 7.41 8.75 -6.52
CA CYS A 136 6.06 8.20 -6.67
C CYS A 136 5.04 8.96 -5.81
N ALA A 137 5.33 9.20 -4.53
CA ALA A 137 4.45 9.98 -3.65
C ALA A 137 4.32 11.44 -4.11
N SER A 138 5.39 12.04 -4.63
CA SER A 138 5.37 13.43 -5.13
C SER A 138 4.41 13.58 -6.32
N LYS A 139 4.31 12.57 -7.21
CA LYS A 139 3.31 12.58 -8.31
C LYS A 139 1.86 12.66 -7.80
N PHE A 140 1.54 11.99 -6.69
CA PHE A 140 0.21 12.11 -6.07
C PHE A 140 -0.04 13.53 -5.55
N ILE A 141 0.97 14.12 -4.92
CA ILE A 141 0.91 15.45 -4.33
C ILE A 141 0.80 16.54 -5.41
N GLU A 142 1.58 16.42 -6.48
CA GLU A 142 1.63 17.37 -7.59
C GLU A 142 0.41 17.28 -8.51
N SER A 143 -0.44 16.26 -8.36
CA SER A 143 -1.68 16.13 -9.14
C SER A 143 -2.70 17.25 -8.89
N GLY A 144 -2.56 18.00 -7.79
CA GLY A 144 -3.49 19.06 -7.38
C GLY A 144 -4.84 18.57 -6.83
N GLN A 145 -5.13 17.26 -6.91
CA GLN A 145 -6.37 16.70 -6.40
C GLN A 145 -6.27 16.43 -4.89
N SER A 146 -7.16 17.01 -4.09
CA SER A 146 -7.08 16.93 -2.62
C SER A 146 -7.00 15.49 -2.08
N LYS A 147 -7.75 14.56 -2.68
CA LYS A 147 -7.71 13.14 -2.29
C LYS A 147 -6.39 12.45 -2.65
N ALA A 148 -5.82 12.75 -3.82
CA ALA A 148 -4.52 12.21 -4.23
C ALA A 148 -3.38 12.80 -3.38
N ILE A 149 -3.41 14.10 -3.09
CA ILE A 149 -2.47 14.74 -2.16
C ILE A 149 -2.47 14.01 -0.81
N LEU A 150 -3.65 13.71 -0.27
CA LEU A 150 -3.76 12.98 0.99
C LEU A 150 -3.14 11.58 0.91
N ILE A 151 -3.35 10.84 -0.20
CA ILE A 151 -2.70 9.54 -0.44
C ILE A 151 -1.17 9.68 -0.41
N GLY A 152 -0.61 10.65 -1.14
CA GLY A 152 0.84 10.88 -1.19
C GLY A 152 1.43 11.23 0.18
N VAL A 153 0.77 12.12 0.94
CA VAL A 153 1.18 12.48 2.30
C VAL A 153 1.10 11.28 3.25
N GLN A 154 0.01 10.52 3.20
CA GLN A 154 -0.15 9.32 4.01
C GLN A 154 0.89 8.26 3.67
N LEU A 155 1.21 8.06 2.40
CA LEU A 155 2.24 7.12 1.97
C LEU A 155 3.60 7.48 2.58
N LEU A 156 4.01 8.74 2.52
CA LEU A 156 5.28 9.17 3.10
C LEU A 156 5.30 9.08 4.63
N SER A 157 4.20 9.45 5.29
CA SER A 157 4.07 9.37 6.74
C SER A 157 4.16 7.92 7.23
N ASN A 158 3.40 7.01 6.61
CA ASN A 158 3.43 5.58 6.91
C ASN A 158 4.81 4.98 6.59
N LEU A 159 5.48 5.43 5.52
CA LEU A 159 6.82 4.96 5.19
C LEU A 159 7.83 5.34 6.28
N VAL A 160 7.81 6.59 6.74
CA VAL A 160 8.69 7.02 7.84
C VAL A 160 8.46 6.16 9.08
N GLN A 161 7.20 5.86 9.42
CA GLN A 161 6.88 4.98 10.54
C GLN A 161 7.40 3.56 10.30
N GLU A 162 7.12 2.97 9.14
CA GLU A 162 7.54 1.61 8.79
C GLU A 162 9.06 1.46 8.80
N MET A 163 9.82 2.43 8.28
CA MET A 163 11.29 2.41 8.28
C MET A 163 11.89 2.50 9.69
N ASN A 164 11.14 3.04 10.66
CA ASN A 164 11.52 3.13 12.07
C ASN A 164 11.04 1.94 12.93
N GLN A 165 10.16 1.07 12.41
CA GLN A 165 9.70 -0.11 13.14
C GLN A 165 10.76 -1.22 13.16
N ASN A 166 11.08 -1.70 14.35
CA ASN A 166 11.84 -2.93 14.53
C ASN A 166 10.87 -4.12 14.39
N SER A 167 11.02 -4.94 13.36
CA SER A 167 10.25 -6.19 13.26
C SER A 167 10.72 -7.16 14.35
N GLU A 168 9.80 -7.63 15.20
CA GLU A 168 10.01 -8.46 16.40
C GLU A 168 10.54 -9.90 16.16
N SER A 169 11.57 -10.08 15.33
CA SER A 169 12.22 -11.40 15.22
C SER A 169 13.71 -11.29 15.50
N ASP A 170 14.10 -11.71 16.70
CA ASP A 170 15.47 -11.82 17.19
C ASP A 170 16.36 -12.64 16.26
N MET A 171 17.26 -11.94 15.57
CA MET A 171 18.45 -12.51 14.96
C MET A 171 19.44 -11.36 14.74
N THR A 172 20.64 -11.44 15.30
CA THR A 172 21.66 -10.36 15.24
C THR A 172 21.93 -9.86 13.81
N ARG A 173 21.81 -10.74 12.81
CA ARG A 173 21.91 -10.42 11.37
C ARG A 173 20.78 -9.51 10.88
N ILE A 174 19.56 -9.67 11.38
CA ILE A 174 18.40 -8.81 11.10
C ILE A 174 18.62 -7.43 11.71
N ILE A 175 19.21 -7.35 12.91
CA ILE A 175 19.51 -6.06 13.58
C ILE A 175 20.54 -5.26 12.77
N PHE A 176 21.61 -5.89 12.28
CA PHE A 176 22.60 -5.20 11.45
C PHE A 176 22.00 -4.68 10.14
N MET A 177 21.23 -5.52 9.44
CA MET A 177 20.56 -5.13 8.19
C MET A 177 19.55 -4.01 8.41
N GLN A 178 18.80 -4.05 9.53
CA GLN A 178 17.87 -3.00 9.90
C GLN A 178 18.60 -1.69 10.20
N ARG A 179 19.70 -1.71 10.97
CA ARG A 179 20.51 -0.51 11.21
C ARG A 179 21.04 0.09 9.91
N LYS A 180 21.53 -0.75 8.99
CA LYS A 180 21.99 -0.33 7.67
C LYS A 180 20.85 0.29 6.85
N LEU A 181 19.67 -0.31 6.86
CA LEU A 181 18.46 0.19 6.22
C LEU A 181 18.06 1.56 6.79
N SER A 182 17.93 1.68 8.11
CA SER A 182 17.55 2.92 8.77
C SER A 182 18.57 4.04 8.53
N ALA A 183 19.87 3.74 8.58
CA ALA A 183 20.92 4.70 8.23
C ALA A 183 20.78 5.16 6.77
N SER A 184 20.67 4.20 5.83
CA SER A 184 20.49 4.50 4.41
C SER A 184 19.23 5.34 4.14
N PHE A 185 18.11 5.05 4.79
CA PHE A 185 16.88 5.83 4.66
C PHE A 185 17.02 7.25 5.20
N ARG A 186 17.59 7.39 6.40
CA ARG A 186 17.88 8.69 7.02
C ARG A 186 18.72 9.56 6.09
N ASP A 187 19.76 8.98 5.51
CA ASP A 187 20.74 9.72 4.72
C ASP A 187 20.22 10.04 3.29
N SER A 188 19.26 9.26 2.76
CA SER A 188 18.77 9.41 1.38
C SER A 188 17.39 10.07 1.25
N LEU A 189 16.41 9.73 2.09
CA LEU A 189 15.01 10.13 1.90
C LEU A 189 14.41 10.94 3.06
N LEU A 190 14.90 10.80 4.30
CA LEU A 190 14.23 11.42 5.44
C LEU A 190 14.22 12.95 5.38
N LEU A 191 15.35 13.57 5.07
CA LEU A 191 15.43 15.03 4.94
C LEU A 191 14.58 15.56 3.75
N PRO A 192 14.64 14.97 2.54
CA PRO A 192 13.71 15.31 1.47
C PRO A 192 12.24 15.21 1.85
N ILE A 193 11.82 14.13 2.51
CA ILE A 193 10.43 13.94 3.00
C ILE A 193 10.06 15.05 3.99
N PHE A 194 10.94 15.35 4.93
CA PHE A 194 10.70 16.42 5.91
C PHE A 194 10.54 17.79 5.25
N ARG A 195 11.41 18.13 4.28
CA ARG A 195 11.33 19.39 3.52
C ARG A 195 10.03 19.48 2.72
N LEU A 196 9.61 18.40 2.08
CA LEU A 196 8.33 18.34 1.37
C LEU A 196 7.16 18.60 2.32
N GLY A 197 7.15 17.96 3.50
CA GLY A 197 6.15 18.22 4.54
C GLY A 197 6.09 19.68 4.97
N LEU A 198 7.24 20.32 5.20
CA LEU A 198 7.31 21.75 5.52
C LEU A 198 6.75 22.64 4.39
N ASN A 199 7.03 22.31 3.14
CA ASN A 199 6.52 23.07 2.00
C ASN A 199 4.99 22.95 1.90
N LEU A 200 4.43 21.76 2.06
CA LEU A 200 2.99 21.54 2.07
C LEU A 200 2.29 22.30 3.21
N LEU A 201 2.89 22.31 4.40
CA LEU A 201 2.35 23.07 5.53
C LEU A 201 2.37 24.58 5.27
N ARG A 202 3.45 25.12 4.67
CA ARG A 202 3.51 26.54 4.30
C ARG A 202 2.50 26.90 3.21
N GLU A 203 2.27 26.00 2.26
CA GLU A 203 1.27 26.19 1.22
C GLU A 203 -0.15 26.18 1.80
N ALA A 204 -0.44 25.24 2.70
CA ALA A 204 -1.70 25.21 3.43
C ALA A 204 -1.91 26.50 4.25
N ASP A 205 -0.89 26.98 4.95
CA ASP A 205 -0.94 28.22 5.74
C ASP A 205 -1.25 29.46 4.86
N LYS A 206 -0.58 29.58 3.71
CA LYS A 206 -0.87 30.65 2.73
C LYS A 206 -2.29 30.59 2.21
N ASN A 207 -2.80 29.40 1.92
CA ASN A 207 -4.16 29.20 1.44
C ASN A 207 -5.20 29.50 2.53
N VAL A 208 -4.87 29.31 3.81
CA VAL A 208 -5.71 29.73 4.94
C VAL A 208 -5.72 31.25 5.07
N ALA A 209 -4.57 31.91 4.93
CA ALA A 209 -4.47 33.37 4.99
C ALA A 209 -5.12 34.09 3.79
N SER A 210 -5.24 33.43 2.63
CA SER A 210 -5.94 33.97 1.46
C SER A 210 -7.46 33.77 1.49
N LEU A 211 -7.97 32.94 2.40
CA LEU A 211 -9.40 32.80 2.72
C LEU A 211 -9.85 33.95 3.63
N ASP A 212 -9.65 35.18 3.18
CA ASP A 212 -10.10 36.37 3.89
C ASP A 212 -11.64 36.34 4.03
N VAL A 213 -12.10 36.44 5.29
CA VAL A 213 -13.47 36.17 5.79
C VAL A 213 -14.45 37.30 5.45
N ASN A 214 -14.21 38.05 4.38
CA ASN A 214 -15.02 39.23 4.00
C ASN A 214 -15.89 39.03 2.74
N ASN A 215 -15.88 37.86 2.10
CA ASN A 215 -16.81 37.57 1.01
C ASN A 215 -18.05 36.82 1.51
N ALA A 216 -18.97 37.57 2.11
CA ALA A 216 -20.30 37.11 2.51
C ALA A 216 -21.32 37.04 1.34
N ASP A 217 -20.88 37.10 0.08
CA ASP A 217 -21.79 37.23 -1.09
C ASP A 217 -21.65 36.13 -2.15
N GLN A 218 -21.24 34.90 -1.79
CA GLN A 218 -21.38 33.74 -2.70
C GLN A 218 -22.16 32.60 -2.05
N VAL A 219 -23.39 32.90 -1.63
CA VAL A 219 -24.47 31.92 -1.58
C VAL A 219 -25.68 32.52 -2.30
N SER A 220 -25.80 32.20 -3.58
CA SER A 220 -27.07 32.17 -4.35
C SER A 220 -26.88 31.25 -5.53
#